data_AF-A0A1H7DT15-F1
#
_entry.id   AF-A0A1H7DT15-F1
#
_cell.length_a   1.000
_cell.length_b   1.000
_cell.length_c   1.000
_cell.angle_alpha   90.00
_cell.angle_beta   90.00
_cell.angle_gamma   90.00
#
_symmetry.space_group_name_H-M   'P 1'
#
loop_
_entity.id
_entity.type
_entity.pdbx_description
1 polymer ?
#
loop_
_entity_poly.entity_id
_entity_poly.type
_entity_poly.pdbx_seq_one_letter_code
_entity_poly.pdbx_strand_id
1 'polypeptide(L)' 'MEMDVNYLLHRQQVSLMRAQGSHSPKGKAAYESLAQGYADRVDAHRRENERLVISAH' A
#
# COMPACT_ATOMS: atom_id res chain seq x y z
N MET A 1 9.96 -12.85 -2.72
CA MET A 1 8.59 -13.31 -2.42
C MET A 1 7.68 -12.16 -2.80
N GLU A 2 6.96 -12.31 -3.91
CA GLU A 2 5.99 -11.31 -4.35
C GLU A 2 4.92 -11.18 -3.24
N MET A 3 4.67 -9.98 -2.74
CA MET A 3 3.65 -9.77 -1.72
C MET A 3 2.29 -9.68 -2.42
N ASP A 4 1.36 -10.55 -2.06
CA ASP A 4 -0.01 -10.51 -2.58
C ASP A 4 -0.63 -9.11 -2.37
N VAL A 5 -1.35 -8.63 -3.38
CA VAL A 5 -2.12 -7.37 -3.35
C VAL A 5 -3.07 -7.35 -2.16
N ASN A 6 -3.69 -8.47 -1.78
CA ASN A 6 -4.56 -8.52 -0.60
C ASN A 6 -3.80 -8.21 0.69
N TYR A 7 -2.58 -8.73 0.83
CA TYR A 7 -1.72 -8.41 1.95
C TYR A 7 -1.35 -6.92 1.98
N LEU A 8 -0.99 -6.35 0.82
CA LEU A 8 -0.66 -4.92 0.72
C LEU A 8 -1.85 -4.04 1.11
N LEU A 9 -3.05 -4.33 0.59
CA LEU A 9 -4.27 -3.61 0.92
C LEU A 9 -4.63 -3.72 2.40
N HIS A 10 -4.55 -4.92 2.97
CA HIS A 10 -4.80 -5.13 4.39
C HIS A 10 -3.83 -4.31 5.25
N ARG A 11 -2.53 -4.30 4.91
CA ARG A 11 -1.52 -3.54 5.63
C ARG A 11 -1.69 -2.02 5.46
N GLN A 12 -2.12 -1.56 4.30
CA GLN A 12 -2.48 -0.16 4.07
C GLN A 12 -3.63 0.27 5.00
N GLN A 13 -4.72 -0.50 5.05
CA GLN A 13 -5.86 -0.22 5.91
C GLN A 13 -5.48 -0.18 7.40
N VAL A 14 -4.71 -1.18 7.86
CA VAL A 14 -4.22 -1.21 9.26
C VAL A 14 -3.35 0.01 9.57
N SER A 15 -2.46 0.42 8.67
CA SER A 15 -1.65 1.62 8.86
C SER A 15 -2.51 2.88 8.94
N LEU A 16 -3.52 3.05 8.10
CA LEU A 16 -4.44 4.19 8.15
C LEU A 16 -5.21 4.25 9.48
N MET A 17 -5.74 3.10 9.95
CA MET A 17 -6.42 3.03 11.25
C MET A 17 -5.49 3.43 12.40
N ARG A 18 -4.22 3.01 12.35
CA ARG A 18 -3.22 3.37 13.37
C ARG A 18 -2.79 4.83 13.29
N ALA A 19 -2.74 5.42 12.09
CA ALA A 19 -2.50 6.85 11.93
C ALA A 19 -3.63 7.67 12.58
N GLN A 20 -4.88 7.28 12.32
CA GLN A 20 -6.08 7.92 12.91
C GLN A 20 -6.12 7.78 14.43
N GLY A 21 -5.71 6.63 14.96
CA GLY A 21 -5.64 6.37 16.41
C GLY A 21 -4.39 6.90 17.12
N SER A 22 -3.44 7.53 16.40
CA SER A 22 -2.19 7.97 17.02
C SER A 22 -2.33 9.33 17.70
N HIS A 23 -2.01 9.40 18.99
CA HIS A 23 -1.95 10.67 19.73
C HIS A 23 -0.65 11.46 19.53
N SER A 24 0.34 10.88 18.85
CA SER A 24 1.62 11.54 18.57
C SER A 24 1.67 12.01 17.12
N PRO A 25 2.00 13.28 16.84
CA PRO A 25 2.20 13.75 15.46
C PRO A 25 3.24 12.92 14.70
N LYS A 26 4.33 12.51 15.36
CA LYS A 26 5.37 11.66 14.78
C LYS A 26 4.85 10.24 14.52
N GLY A 27 4.04 9.71 15.43
CA GLY A 27 3.41 8.39 15.27
C GLY A 27 2.41 8.37 14.10
N LYS A 28 1.57 9.41 14.01
CA LYS A 28 0.65 9.62 12.90
C LYS A 28 1.40 9.67 11.56
N ALA A 29 2.42 10.53 11.45
CA ALA A 29 3.22 10.65 10.24
C ALA A 29 3.91 9.33 9.85
N ALA A 30 4.43 8.57 10.82
CA ALA A 30 5.05 7.27 10.54
C ALA A 30 4.05 6.27 9.93
N TYR A 31 2.83 6.20 10.48
CA TYR A 31 1.79 5.33 9.94
C TYR A 31 1.24 5.79 8.59
N GLU A 32 1.13 7.10 8.36
CA GLU A 32 0.78 7.68 7.05
C GLU A 32 1.83 7.30 5.99
N SER A 33 3.12 7.44 6.30
CA SER A 33 4.20 7.02 5.39
C SER A 33 4.15 5.52 5.09
N LEU A 34 3.81 4.68 6.07
CA LEU A 34 3.61 3.25 5.83
C LEU A 34 2.42 2.99 4.91
N ALA A 35 1.29 3.65 5.14
CA ALA A 35 0.10 3.53 4.29
C ALA A 35 0.41 3.95 2.84
N GLN A 36 1.14 5.05 2.65
CA GLN A 36 1.58 5.50 1.33
C GLN A 36 2.49 4.46 0.66
N GLY A 37 3.47 3.93 1.39
CA GLY A 37 4.37 2.91 0.83
C GLY A 37 3.65 1.61 0.42
N TYR A 38 2.55 1.25 1.08
CA TYR A 38 1.70 0.14 0.63
C TYR A 38 0.89 0.50 -0.62
N ALA A 39 0.36 1.72 -0.71
CA ALA A 39 -0.34 2.21 -1.90
C ALA A 39 0.56 2.19 -3.14
N ASP A 40 1.79 2.69 -3.00
CA ASP A 40 2.77 2.74 -4.10
C ASP A 40 3.07 1.33 -4.65
N ARG A 41 3.11 0.32 -3.78
CA ARG A 41 3.31 -1.09 -4.19
C ARG A 41 2.10 -1.65 -4.92
N VAL A 42 0.88 -1.34 -4.45
CA VAL A 42 -0.36 -1.73 -5.16
C VAL A 42 -0.39 -1.13 -6.55
N ASP A 43 -0.03 0.16 -6.69
CA ASP A 43 0.05 0.83 -7.98
C ASP A 43 1.12 0.22 -8.89
N ALA A 44 2.26 -0.19 -8.34
CA ALA A 44 3.29 -0.91 -9.10
C ALA A 44 2.77 -2.25 -9.62
N HIS A 45 2.06 -3.03 -8.80
CA HIS A 45 1.39 -4.27 -9.25
C HIS A 45 0.34 -4.00 -10.34
N ARG A 46 -0.46 -2.93 -10.20
CA ARG A 46 -1.44 -2.55 -11.24
C ARG A 46 -0.75 -2.26 -12.56
N ARG A 47 0.30 -1.44 -12.56
CA ARG A 47 1.06 -1.09 -13.77
C ARG A 47 1.73 -2.31 -14.42
N GLU A 48 2.23 -3.24 -13.62
CA GLU A 48 2.81 -4.48 -14.15
C GLU A 48 1.73 -5.36 -14.80
N ASN A 49 0.58 -5.52 -14.14
CA ASN A 49 -0.55 -6.24 -14.73
C ASN A 49 -1.03 -5.61 -16.04
N GLU A 50 -1.13 -4.29 -16.11
CA GLU A 50 -1.48 -3.55 -17.33
C GLU A 50 -0.49 -3.86 -18.47
N ARG A 51 0.81 -3.87 -18.19
CA ARG A 51 1.85 -4.22 -19.18
C ARG A 51 1.71 -5.64 -19.68
N LEU A 52 1.48 -6.60 -18.78
CA LEU A 52 1.31 -8.01 -19.14
C LEU A 52 0.05 -8.22 -20.00
N VAL A 53 -1.06 -7.55 -19.66
CA VAL A 53 -2.30 -7.61 -20.45
C VAL A 53 -2.11 -7.01 -21.84
N ILE A 54 -1.42 -5.86 -21.95
CA ILE A 54 -1.10 -5.24 -23.24
C ILE A 54 -0.18 -6.15 -24.06
N SER A 55 0.83 -6.77 -23.45
CA SER A 55 1.76 -7.67 -24.15
C SER A 55 1.12 -9.00 -24.59
N ALA A 56 -0.03 -9.37 -24.03
CA ALA A 56 -0.75 -10.59 -24.38
C ALA A 56 -1.76 -10.40 -25.53
N HIS A 57 -2.02 -9.14 -25.95
CA HIS A 57 -2.87 -8.78 -27.09
C HIS A 57 -2.03 -8.42 -28.31
#